data_AF-A0A2V8E8H8-F1
#
_entry.id   AF-A0A2V8E8H8-F1
#
_cell.length_a   1.000
_cell.length_b   1.000
_cell.length_c   1.000
_cell.angle_alpha   90.00
_cell.angle_beta   90.00
_cell.angle_gamma   90.00
#
_symmetry.space_group_name_H-M   'P 1'
#
loop_
_entity.id
_entity.type
_entity.pdbx_description
1 polymer ?
#
loop_
_entity_poly.entity_id
_entity_poly.type
_entity_poly.pdbx_seq_one_letter_code
_entity_poly.pdbx_strand_id
1 'polypeptide(L)'
;MGVVRSSRVKTGKRSVYGAPVAPLTTEAHPAKKLTQRVALESRTERRRREIFEWLVEAARQLMFSRYLDDARVQDITDLADVGKGTFFNFFSTKELVIPEVLRERIRLLRQLVDRVKAGQASSREALNYLINTGLDRGLTPADWRNYFGSYVISMAHDERVRSGVSDLIRETQQLVRCLVSVGQERGEFRNDRDASDLAIYLLHALFGLQLIAWVHGVGLNSPELESNARSTFDLLLCPPSSINQARKVARSPIASSKRPQSAHTKRKRRSRGGSH
;
A
#
# COMPACT_ATOMS: atom_id res chain seq x y z
N MET A 1 -24.96 27.91 -47.70
CA MET A 1 -23.69 28.60 -47.40
C MET A 1 -23.76 29.11 -45.97
N GLY A 2 -22.82 28.74 -45.10
CA GLY A 2 -22.76 29.24 -43.72
C GLY A 2 -22.30 28.19 -42.72
N VAL A 3 -20.99 27.94 -42.71
CA VAL A 3 -20.28 26.95 -41.89
C VAL A 3 -20.33 27.34 -40.40
N VAL A 4 -20.87 26.46 -39.55
CA VAL A 4 -20.69 26.55 -38.08
C VAL A 4 -19.45 25.74 -37.71
N ARG A 5 -18.39 26.46 -37.32
CA ARG A 5 -17.13 25.91 -36.82
C ARG A 5 -17.37 25.21 -35.48
N SER A 6 -17.21 23.89 -35.43
CA SER A 6 -17.16 23.13 -34.19
C SER A 6 -15.82 23.37 -33.49
N SER A 7 -15.85 23.96 -32.32
CA SER A 7 -14.72 24.15 -31.41
C SER A 7 -14.30 22.79 -30.82
N ARG A 8 -13.07 22.37 -31.14
CA ARG A 8 -12.40 21.20 -30.55
C ARG A 8 -12.29 21.36 -29.03
N VAL A 9 -12.97 20.50 -28.29
CA VAL A 9 -12.69 20.27 -26.87
C VAL A 9 -11.35 19.55 -26.77
N LYS A 10 -10.32 20.25 -26.30
CA LYS A 10 -9.03 19.66 -25.94
C LYS A 10 -9.21 18.87 -24.64
N THR A 11 -9.37 17.55 -24.72
CA THR A 11 -9.23 16.66 -23.56
C THR A 11 -7.76 16.56 -23.19
N GLY A 12 -7.34 17.37 -22.22
CA GLY A 12 -6.02 17.25 -21.61
C GLY A 12 -5.91 15.90 -20.89
N LYS A 13 -5.06 15.01 -21.40
CA LYS A 13 -4.56 13.86 -20.65
C LYS A 13 -3.82 14.37 -19.42
N ARG A 14 -4.49 14.42 -18.26
CA ARG A 14 -3.79 14.53 -16.98
C ARG A 14 -3.17 13.17 -16.70
N SER A 15 -1.85 13.09 -16.79
CA SER A 15 -1.08 11.99 -16.21
C SER A 15 -1.43 11.91 -14.72
N VAL A 16 -2.13 10.84 -14.31
CA VAL A 16 -2.51 10.60 -12.91
C VAL A 16 -1.33 10.07 -12.10
N TYR A 17 -0.19 9.80 -12.74
CA TYR A 17 1.04 9.51 -12.02
C TYR A 17 1.62 10.78 -11.44
N GLY A 18 1.61 10.86 -10.11
CA GLY A 18 2.57 11.65 -9.35
C GLY A 18 3.98 11.33 -9.85
N ALA A 19 4.82 12.37 -9.85
CA ALA A 19 6.20 12.39 -10.31
C ALA A 19 7.02 11.12 -9.98
N PRO A 20 8.08 10.83 -10.77
CA PRO A 20 8.96 9.69 -10.55
C PRO A 20 9.40 9.61 -9.09
N VAL A 21 9.35 8.40 -8.54
CA VAL A 21 10.12 8.06 -7.34
C VAL A 21 11.54 8.57 -7.60
N ALA A 22 12.02 9.50 -6.76
CA ALA A 22 13.37 10.02 -6.88
C ALA A 22 14.34 8.83 -6.99
N PRO A 23 15.35 8.86 -7.87
CA PRO A 23 16.35 7.80 -7.90
C PRO A 23 16.98 7.74 -6.52
N LEU A 24 16.68 6.66 -5.79
CA LEU A 24 17.37 6.35 -4.54
C LEU A 24 18.83 6.18 -4.93
N THR A 25 19.64 7.15 -4.51
CA THR A 25 21.03 7.32 -4.90
C THR A 25 21.77 6.00 -4.86
N THR A 26 22.21 5.59 -6.04
CA THR A 26 23.04 4.42 -6.28
C THR A 26 24.40 4.62 -5.61
N GLU A 27 24.69 3.84 -4.58
CA GLU A 27 26.05 3.41 -4.28
C GLU A 27 26.09 1.87 -4.26
N ALA A 28 27.24 1.33 -4.65
CA ALA A 28 27.33 0.20 -5.55
C ALA A 28 27.38 -1.20 -4.87
N HIS A 29 26.95 -2.20 -5.67
CA HIS A 29 27.07 -3.65 -5.55
C HIS A 29 26.00 -4.40 -4.74
N PRO A 30 25.28 -5.37 -5.36
CA PRO A 30 25.85 -6.45 -6.18
C PRO A 30 25.38 -6.42 -7.65
N ALA A 31 25.83 -5.45 -8.45
CA ALA A 31 25.44 -5.31 -9.84
C ALA A 31 25.94 -6.46 -10.74
N LYS A 32 27.10 -7.08 -10.43
CA LYS A 32 27.78 -8.03 -11.33
C LYS A 32 26.99 -9.29 -11.71
N LYS A 33 26.14 -9.83 -10.82
CA LYS A 33 25.33 -11.03 -11.13
C LYS A 33 24.07 -10.71 -11.95
N LEU A 34 23.51 -9.51 -11.80
CA LEU A 34 22.34 -9.08 -12.55
C LEU A 34 22.73 -8.61 -13.97
N THR A 35 23.86 -7.90 -14.12
CA THR A 35 24.37 -7.49 -15.44
C THR A 35 24.79 -8.66 -16.32
N GLN A 36 25.29 -9.77 -15.75
CA GLN A 36 25.63 -10.96 -16.55
C GLN A 36 24.40 -11.69 -17.12
N ARG A 37 23.27 -11.73 -16.39
CA ARG A 37 22.02 -12.34 -16.89
C ARG A 37 21.32 -11.46 -17.94
N VAL A 38 21.30 -10.15 -17.74
CA VAL A 38 20.74 -9.18 -18.71
C VAL A 38 21.59 -9.10 -20.00
N ALA A 39 22.88 -9.43 -19.92
CA ALA A 39 23.79 -9.48 -21.07
C ALA A 39 23.65 -10.74 -21.96
N LEU A 40 22.94 -11.79 -21.49
CA LEU A 40 22.73 -13.05 -22.23
C LEU A 40 21.32 -13.17 -22.84
N GLU A 41 20.39 -12.27 -22.51
CA GLU A 41 19.05 -12.28 -23.09
C GLU A 41 19.09 -11.84 -24.55
N SER A 42 18.52 -12.68 -25.43
CA SER A 42 18.38 -12.33 -26.83
C SER A 42 17.49 -11.08 -26.98
N ARG A 43 17.71 -10.30 -28.05
CA ARG A 43 16.86 -9.14 -28.36
C ARG A 43 15.37 -9.50 -28.38
N THR A 44 15.05 -10.72 -28.82
CA THR A 44 13.69 -11.26 -28.86
C THR A 44 13.12 -11.49 -27.46
N GLU A 45 13.90 -12.05 -26.53
CA GLU A 45 13.46 -12.27 -25.14
C GLU A 45 13.23 -10.95 -24.40
N ARG A 46 14.14 -9.98 -24.58
CA ARG A 46 13.96 -8.64 -24.02
C ARG A 46 12.68 -8.00 -24.52
N ARG A 47 12.46 -8.03 -25.84
CA ARG A 47 11.23 -7.50 -26.44
C ARG A 47 9.97 -8.22 -25.95
N ARG A 48 10.04 -9.55 -25.79
CA ARG A 48 8.93 -10.34 -25.25
C ARG A 48 8.61 -9.94 -23.81
N ARG A 49 9.62 -9.67 -22.98
CA ARG A 49 9.43 -9.17 -21.60
C ARG A 49 8.84 -7.77 -21.56
N GLU A 50 9.34 -6.85 -22.38
CA GLU A 50 8.81 -5.48 -22.48
C GLU A 50 7.32 -5.50 -22.83
N ILE A 51 6.93 -6.27 -23.85
CA ILE A 51 5.53 -6.42 -24.24
C ILE A 51 4.68 -7.00 -23.10
N PHE A 52 5.19 -8.01 -22.41
CA PHE A 52 4.52 -8.59 -21.25
C PHE A 52 4.26 -7.54 -20.16
N GLU A 53 5.28 -6.76 -19.80
CA GLU A 53 5.18 -5.69 -18.80
C GLU A 53 4.18 -4.60 -19.23
N TRP A 54 4.17 -4.22 -20.52
CA TRP A 54 3.20 -3.26 -21.05
C TRP A 54 1.76 -3.77 -20.97
N LEU A 55 1.52 -5.05 -21.26
CA LEU A 55 0.20 -5.66 -21.15
C LEU A 55 -0.29 -5.69 -19.68
N VAL A 56 0.59 -6.08 -18.75
CA VAL A 56 0.27 -6.10 -17.31
C VAL A 56 -0.03 -4.69 -16.80
N GLU A 57 0.78 -3.71 -17.20
CA GLU A 57 0.61 -2.31 -16.82
C GLU A 57 -0.66 -1.69 -17.41
N ALA A 58 -0.99 -1.98 -18.67
CA ALA A 58 -2.22 -1.54 -19.31
C ALA A 58 -3.47 -2.11 -18.60
N ALA A 59 -3.47 -3.40 -18.29
CA ALA A 59 -4.55 -4.01 -17.53
C ALA A 59 -4.67 -3.38 -16.13
N ARG A 60 -3.55 -3.17 -15.43
CA ARG A 60 -3.50 -2.50 -14.13
C ARG A 60 -4.12 -1.10 -14.19
N GLN A 61 -3.83 -0.33 -15.24
CA GLN A 61 -4.41 1.01 -15.44
C GLN A 61 -5.93 0.95 -15.65
N LEU A 62 -6.41 0.02 -16.47
CA LEU A 62 -7.84 -0.15 -16.70
C LEU A 62 -8.59 -0.51 -15.43
N MET A 63 -7.98 -1.34 -14.57
CA MET A 63 -8.56 -1.76 -13.28
C MET A 63 -8.82 -0.61 -12.31
N PHE A 64 -8.16 0.54 -12.43
CA PHE A 64 -8.53 1.74 -11.64
C PHE A 64 -9.81 2.39 -12.18
N SER A 65 -10.04 2.35 -13.48
CA SER A 65 -11.18 3.03 -14.12
C SER A 65 -12.49 2.25 -14.12
N ARG A 66 -12.42 0.91 -14.14
CA ARG A 66 -13.57 -0.02 -14.18
C ARG A 66 -13.12 -1.42 -13.74
N TYR A 67 -14.07 -2.32 -13.52
CA TYR A 67 -13.71 -3.72 -13.26
C TYR A 67 -13.04 -4.34 -14.50
N LEU A 68 -12.07 -5.23 -14.29
CA LEU A 68 -11.41 -5.96 -15.37
C LEU A 68 -12.42 -6.79 -16.19
N ASP A 69 -13.47 -7.29 -15.55
CA ASP A 69 -14.55 -8.03 -16.19
C ASP A 69 -15.29 -7.20 -17.26
N ASP A 70 -15.41 -5.88 -17.04
CA ASP A 70 -16.02 -4.95 -18.00
C ASP A 70 -15.07 -4.58 -19.16
N ALA A 71 -13.77 -4.81 -19.01
CA ALA A 71 -12.77 -4.50 -20.03
C ALA A 71 -12.68 -5.62 -21.08
N ARG A 72 -12.48 -5.24 -22.35
CA ARG A 72 -12.16 -6.19 -23.43
C ARG A 72 -10.65 -6.38 -23.51
N VAL A 73 -10.21 -7.53 -24.02
CA VAL A 73 -8.79 -7.74 -24.38
C VAL A 73 -8.29 -6.63 -25.31
N GLN A 74 -9.15 -6.15 -26.22
CA GLN A 74 -8.84 -5.03 -27.11
C GLN A 74 -8.46 -3.76 -26.35
N ASP A 75 -9.15 -3.44 -25.25
CA ASP A 75 -8.85 -2.23 -24.47
C ASP A 75 -7.45 -2.29 -23.87
N ILE A 76 -7.04 -3.47 -23.38
CA ILE A 76 -5.70 -3.70 -22.83
C ILE A 76 -4.65 -3.53 -23.94
N THR A 77 -4.89 -4.14 -25.10
CA THR A 77 -3.93 -4.12 -26.20
C THR A 77 -3.82 -2.76 -26.87
N ASP A 78 -4.92 -2.01 -26.97
CA ASP A 78 -4.93 -0.63 -27.46
C ASP A 78 -4.13 0.29 -26.53
N LEU A 79 -4.29 0.12 -25.21
CA LEU A 79 -3.55 0.90 -24.23
C LEU A 79 -2.06 0.53 -24.19
N ALA A 80 -1.72 -0.74 -24.43
CA ALA A 80 -0.34 -1.23 -24.51
C ALA A 80 0.32 -1.00 -25.89
N ASP A 81 -0.41 -0.46 -26.87
CA ASP A 81 0.03 -0.26 -28.26
C ASP A 81 0.58 -1.56 -28.93
N VAL A 82 -0.18 -2.65 -28.80
CA VAL A 82 0.15 -3.95 -29.41
C VAL A 82 -1.06 -4.57 -30.10
N GLY A 83 -0.82 -5.45 -31.08
CA GLY A 83 -1.90 -6.17 -31.75
C GLY A 83 -2.63 -7.15 -30.81
N LYS A 84 -3.94 -7.33 -31.01
CA LYS A 84 -4.79 -8.24 -30.21
C LYS A 84 -4.22 -9.67 -30.10
N GLY A 85 -3.67 -10.20 -31.19
CA GLY A 85 -3.06 -11.53 -31.21
C GLY A 85 -1.85 -11.66 -30.29
N THR A 86 -1.13 -10.55 -30.04
CA THR A 86 0.02 -10.52 -29.13
C THR A 86 -0.37 -10.85 -27.70
N PHE A 87 -1.56 -10.44 -27.26
CA PHE A 87 -2.05 -10.74 -25.90
C PHE A 87 -2.11 -12.26 -25.64
N PHE A 88 -2.67 -12.99 -26.60
CA PHE A 88 -2.89 -14.43 -26.49
C PHE A 88 -1.60 -15.25 -26.53
N ASN A 89 -0.46 -14.64 -26.88
CA ASN A 89 0.87 -15.26 -26.74
C ASN A 89 1.37 -15.31 -25.28
N PHE A 90 0.70 -14.57 -24.38
CA PHE A 90 1.06 -14.48 -22.95
C PHE A 90 -0.07 -14.98 -22.05
N PHE A 91 -1.32 -14.65 -22.38
CA PHE A 91 -2.47 -14.93 -21.53
C PHE A 91 -3.61 -15.54 -22.35
N SER A 92 -4.14 -16.67 -21.90
CA SER A 92 -5.32 -17.27 -22.55
C SER A 92 -6.61 -16.50 -22.28
N THR A 93 -6.68 -15.77 -21.16
CA THR A 93 -7.82 -14.94 -20.73
C THR A 93 -7.30 -13.65 -20.08
N LYS A 94 -8.12 -12.59 -20.04
CA LYS A 94 -7.70 -11.30 -19.47
C LYS A 94 -7.46 -11.36 -17.96
N GLU A 95 -8.19 -12.24 -17.27
CA GLU A 95 -8.14 -12.42 -15.83
C GLU A 95 -6.80 -13.01 -15.36
N LEU A 96 -6.09 -13.75 -16.22
CA LEU A 96 -4.75 -14.28 -15.91
C LEU A 96 -3.68 -13.18 -15.79
N VAL A 97 -4.01 -11.92 -16.10
CA VAL A 97 -3.14 -10.77 -15.81
C VAL A 97 -3.15 -10.44 -14.31
N ILE A 98 -4.19 -10.82 -13.56
CA ILE A 98 -4.36 -10.50 -12.14
C ILE A 98 -3.18 -10.96 -11.26
N PRO A 99 -2.71 -12.23 -11.31
CA PRO A 99 -1.55 -12.65 -10.54
C PRO A 99 -0.28 -11.87 -10.93
N GLU A 100 -0.15 -11.45 -12.18
CA GLU A 100 1.02 -10.71 -12.66
C GLU A 100 1.06 -9.27 -12.15
N VAL A 101 -0.11 -8.62 -12.02
CA VAL A 101 -0.22 -7.31 -11.37
C VAL A 101 0.21 -7.39 -9.89
N LEU A 102 -0.18 -8.46 -9.18
CA LEU A 102 0.24 -8.67 -7.78
C LEU A 102 1.72 -9.01 -7.64
N ARG A 103 2.31 -9.68 -8.64
CA ARG A 103 3.71 -10.10 -8.61
C ARG A 103 4.67 -8.92 -8.48
N GLU A 104 4.32 -7.76 -9.03
CA GLU A 104 5.13 -6.54 -8.89
C GLU A 104 5.20 -6.07 -7.43
N ARG A 105 4.09 -6.12 -6.70
CA ARG A 105 4.09 -5.81 -5.26
C ARG A 105 4.99 -6.76 -4.47
N ILE A 106 5.00 -8.04 -4.84
CA ILE A 106 5.87 -9.04 -4.21
C ILE A 106 7.34 -8.78 -4.55
N ARG A 107 7.68 -8.32 -5.76
CA ARG A 107 9.06 -7.89 -6.09
C ARG A 107 9.53 -6.76 -5.18
N LEU A 108 8.70 -5.74 -4.96
CA LEU A 108 9.02 -4.64 -4.04
C LEU A 108 9.19 -5.14 -2.60
N LEU A 109 8.33 -6.05 -2.14
CA LEU A 109 8.46 -6.64 -0.81
C LEU A 109 9.76 -7.46 -0.67
N ARG A 110 10.18 -8.22 -1.68
CA ARG A 110 11.48 -8.92 -1.68
C ARG A 110 12.64 -7.95 -1.52
N GLN A 111 12.64 -6.83 -2.25
CA GLN A 111 13.68 -5.80 -2.12
C GLN A 111 13.73 -5.20 -0.71
N LEU A 112 12.57 -5.02 -0.06
CA LEU A 112 12.52 -4.56 1.33
C LEU A 112 13.08 -5.59 2.31
N VAL A 113 12.77 -6.87 2.12
CA VAL A 113 13.38 -7.96 2.89
C VAL A 113 14.90 -7.93 2.75
N ASP A 114 15.42 -7.76 1.54
CA ASP A 114 16.86 -7.71 1.29
C ASP A 114 17.51 -6.51 2.01
N ARG A 115 16.88 -5.33 1.96
CA ARG A 115 17.34 -4.14 2.70
C ARG A 115 17.33 -4.34 4.21
N VAL A 116 16.29 -4.95 4.75
CA VAL A 116 16.18 -5.25 6.19
C VAL A 116 17.28 -6.22 6.62
N LYS A 117 17.50 -7.30 5.86
CA LYS A 117 18.60 -8.25 6.08
C LYS A 117 19.98 -7.58 6.02
N ALA A 118 20.17 -6.65 5.09
CA ALA A 118 21.39 -5.86 4.97
C ALA A 118 21.56 -4.77 6.06
N GLY A 119 20.58 -4.62 6.97
CA GLY A 119 20.61 -3.59 8.03
C GLY A 119 20.37 -2.16 7.52
N GLN A 120 19.87 -2.01 6.29
CA GLN A 120 19.61 -0.73 5.62
C GLN A 120 18.18 -0.20 5.86
N ALA A 121 17.37 -0.95 6.59
CA ALA A 121 16.02 -0.61 7.02
C ALA A 121 15.64 -1.45 8.26
N SER A 122 14.71 -0.94 9.05
CA SER A 122 14.07 -1.69 10.14
C SER A 122 12.94 -2.58 9.62
N SER A 123 12.64 -3.63 10.36
CA SER A 123 11.52 -4.53 10.02
C SER A 123 10.18 -3.79 10.13
N ARG A 124 10.07 -2.87 11.09
CA ARG A 124 8.91 -1.99 11.26
C ARG A 124 8.69 -1.08 10.04
N GLU A 125 9.74 -0.47 9.50
CA GLU A 125 9.62 0.35 8.28
C GLU A 125 9.16 -0.48 7.08
N ALA A 126 9.73 -1.67 6.88
CA ALA A 126 9.35 -2.56 5.78
C ALA A 126 7.87 -3.01 5.87
N LEU A 127 7.39 -3.35 7.06
CA LEU A 127 6.00 -3.74 7.25
C LEU A 127 5.03 -2.54 7.20
N ASN A 128 5.44 -1.37 7.69
CA ASN A 128 4.69 -0.13 7.46
C ASN A 128 4.58 0.19 5.98
N TYR A 129 5.63 -0.07 5.19
CA TYR A 129 5.54 0.08 3.75
C TYR A 129 4.47 -0.86 3.19
N LEU A 130 4.42 -2.14 3.57
CA LEU A 130 3.37 -3.07 3.13
C LEU A 130 1.95 -2.55 3.42
N ILE A 131 1.72 -1.97 4.61
CA ILE A 131 0.45 -1.35 4.98
C ILE A 131 0.16 -0.15 4.06
N ASN A 132 1.16 0.69 3.80
CA ASN A 132 1.02 1.97 3.08
C ASN A 132 1.16 1.87 1.55
N THR A 133 1.72 0.80 0.97
CA THR A 133 1.79 0.64 -0.51
C THR A 133 0.48 0.10 -1.08
N GLY A 134 -0.37 -0.50 -0.23
CA GLY A 134 -1.78 -0.67 -0.52
C GLY A 134 -2.51 0.66 -0.76
N LEU A 135 -1.94 1.75 -0.22
CA LEU A 135 -2.53 3.07 -0.05
C LEU A 135 -1.90 4.07 -1.01
N ASP A 136 -1.98 3.85 -2.32
CA ASP A 136 -1.56 4.88 -3.25
C ASP A 136 -2.47 6.11 -3.02
N ARG A 137 -1.91 7.15 -2.38
CA ARG A 137 -2.66 8.27 -1.79
C ARG A 137 -3.36 9.13 -2.84
N GLY A 138 -3.06 8.91 -4.12
CA GLY A 138 -3.74 9.54 -5.26
C GLY A 138 -5.04 8.85 -5.68
N LEU A 139 -5.33 7.64 -5.20
CA LEU A 139 -6.52 6.89 -5.60
C LEU A 139 -7.78 7.40 -4.88
N THR A 140 -8.83 7.66 -5.65
CA THR A 140 -10.16 7.90 -5.11
C THR A 140 -10.75 6.60 -4.56
N PRO A 141 -11.78 6.66 -3.70
CA PRO A 141 -12.51 5.47 -3.28
C PRO A 141 -13.07 4.65 -4.46
N ALA A 142 -13.43 5.30 -5.57
CA ALA A 142 -13.90 4.64 -6.77
C ALA A 142 -12.77 3.87 -7.46
N ASP A 143 -11.59 4.48 -7.59
CA ASP A 143 -10.42 3.81 -8.20
C ASP A 143 -10.03 2.57 -7.40
N TRP A 144 -9.99 2.69 -6.06
CA TRP A 144 -9.73 1.55 -5.18
C TRP A 144 -10.80 0.47 -5.32
N ARG A 145 -12.08 0.86 -5.37
CA ARG A 145 -13.19 -0.09 -5.51
C ARG A 145 -13.07 -0.92 -6.79
N ASN A 146 -12.79 -0.26 -7.92
CA ASN A 146 -12.58 -0.91 -9.20
C ASN A 146 -11.36 -1.83 -9.17
N TYR A 147 -10.25 -1.32 -8.63
CA TYR A 147 -8.99 -2.03 -8.58
C TYR A 147 -9.08 -3.29 -7.73
N PHE A 148 -9.52 -3.14 -6.47
CA PHE A 148 -9.67 -4.27 -5.55
C PHE A 148 -10.78 -5.23 -6.00
N GLY A 149 -11.92 -4.70 -6.46
CA GLY A 149 -13.04 -5.51 -6.94
C GLY A 149 -12.70 -6.39 -8.13
N SER A 150 -11.80 -5.92 -9.02
CA SER A 150 -11.29 -6.74 -10.13
C SER A 150 -10.60 -8.02 -9.66
N TYR A 151 -9.85 -7.98 -8.54
CA TYR A 151 -9.28 -9.19 -7.94
C TYR A 151 -10.36 -10.12 -7.41
N VAL A 152 -11.28 -9.57 -6.60
CA VAL A 152 -12.35 -10.33 -5.94
C VAL A 152 -13.20 -11.07 -6.97
N ILE A 153 -13.65 -10.37 -8.01
CA ILE A 153 -14.49 -10.94 -9.07
C ILE A 153 -13.71 -11.97 -9.90
N SER A 154 -12.47 -11.67 -10.30
CA SER A 154 -11.67 -12.60 -11.11
C SER A 154 -11.37 -13.90 -10.36
N MET A 155 -11.06 -13.84 -9.06
CA MET A 155 -10.85 -15.03 -8.24
C MET A 155 -12.13 -15.84 -7.99
N ALA A 156 -13.29 -15.19 -7.98
CA ALA A 156 -14.57 -15.86 -7.86
C ALA A 156 -14.87 -16.72 -9.10
N HIS A 157 -14.49 -16.24 -10.29
CA HIS A 157 -14.88 -16.86 -11.56
C HIS A 157 -13.81 -17.78 -12.20
N ASP A 158 -12.51 -17.63 -11.91
CA ASP A 158 -11.44 -18.45 -12.51
C ASP A 158 -10.52 -19.10 -11.46
N GLU A 159 -10.53 -20.43 -11.38
CA GLU A 159 -9.69 -21.22 -10.46
C GLU A 159 -8.19 -21.04 -10.72
N ARG A 160 -7.76 -20.79 -11.96
CA ARG A 160 -6.35 -20.57 -12.27
C ARG A 160 -5.86 -19.24 -11.70
N VAL A 161 -6.73 -18.23 -11.73
CA VAL A 161 -6.47 -16.94 -11.07
C VAL A 161 -6.39 -17.13 -9.57
N ARG A 162 -7.35 -17.84 -8.98
CA ARG A 162 -7.39 -18.15 -7.54
C ARG A 162 -6.13 -18.91 -7.08
N SER A 163 -5.72 -19.94 -7.81
CA SER A 163 -4.49 -20.69 -7.54
C SER A 163 -3.25 -19.79 -7.65
N GLY A 164 -3.15 -18.98 -8.72
CA GLY A 164 -2.03 -18.06 -8.90
C GLY A 164 -1.93 -17.02 -7.78
N VAL A 165 -3.07 -16.49 -7.31
CA VAL A 165 -3.10 -15.58 -6.15
C VAL A 165 -2.74 -16.34 -4.86
N SER A 166 -3.17 -17.59 -4.70
CA SER A 166 -2.81 -18.43 -3.54
C SER A 166 -1.29 -18.64 -3.43
N ASP A 167 -0.61 -18.90 -4.54
CA ASP A 167 0.86 -19.00 -4.60
C ASP A 167 1.53 -17.71 -4.14
N LEU A 168 1.03 -16.57 -4.63
CA LEU A 168 1.55 -15.24 -4.28
C LEU A 168 1.30 -14.89 -2.81
N ILE A 169 0.18 -15.30 -2.23
CA ILE A 169 -0.09 -15.15 -0.79
C ILE A 169 0.89 -15.99 0.02
N ARG A 170 1.15 -17.25 -0.34
CA ARG A 170 2.15 -18.09 0.34
C ARG A 170 3.54 -17.46 0.30
N GLU A 171 3.93 -16.92 -0.84
CA GLU A 171 5.21 -16.22 -0.96
C GLU A 171 5.24 -14.95 -0.08
N THR A 172 4.16 -14.17 -0.09
CA THR A 172 4.05 -12.98 0.77
C THR A 172 4.16 -13.35 2.25
N GLN A 173 3.54 -14.46 2.68
CA GLN A 173 3.66 -14.98 4.05
C GLN A 173 5.12 -15.31 4.41
N GLN A 174 5.88 -15.93 3.49
CA GLN A 174 7.29 -16.24 3.72
C GLN A 174 8.14 -14.98 3.87
N LEU A 175 7.89 -13.96 3.04
CA LEU A 175 8.59 -12.68 3.10
C LEU A 175 8.26 -11.91 4.38
N VAL A 176 6.98 -11.83 4.76
CA VAL A 176 6.54 -11.19 6.00
C VAL A 176 7.08 -11.93 7.22
N ARG A 177 7.06 -13.26 7.23
CA ARG A 177 7.70 -14.07 8.28
C ARG A 177 9.17 -13.71 8.44
N CYS A 178 9.89 -13.52 7.35
CA CYS A 178 11.28 -13.10 7.40
C CYS A 178 11.45 -11.72 8.05
N LEU A 179 10.60 -10.74 7.71
CA LEU A 179 10.61 -9.42 8.35
C LEU A 179 10.30 -9.51 9.84
N VAL A 180 9.30 -10.31 10.22
CA VAL A 180 8.94 -10.51 11.63
C VAL A 180 10.09 -11.16 12.40
N SER A 181 10.72 -12.21 11.86
CA SER A 181 11.86 -12.89 12.50
C SER A 181 13.02 -11.93 12.75
N VAL A 182 13.43 -11.15 11.75
CA VAL A 182 14.52 -10.18 11.91
C VAL A 182 14.14 -9.11 12.94
N GLY A 183 12.89 -8.65 12.94
CA GLY A 183 12.41 -7.70 13.95
C GLY A 183 12.39 -8.29 15.36
N GLN A 184 12.08 -9.58 15.52
CA GLN A 184 12.15 -10.27 16.81
C GLN A 184 13.60 -10.40 17.30
N GLU A 185 14.52 -10.81 16.43
CA GLU A 185 15.96 -10.91 16.73
C GLU A 185 16.55 -9.57 17.17
N ARG A 186 16.08 -8.47 16.57
CA ARG A 186 16.50 -7.10 16.90
C ARG A 186 15.73 -6.46 18.06
N GLY A 187 14.77 -7.16 18.64
CA GLY A 187 13.92 -6.63 19.73
C GLY A 187 12.94 -5.53 19.29
N GLU A 188 12.70 -5.36 17.99
CA GLU A 188 11.70 -4.42 17.44
C GLU A 188 10.26 -4.89 17.71
N PHE A 189 10.06 -6.21 17.82
CA PHE A 189 8.78 -6.87 17.99
C PHE A 189 8.79 -7.85 19.18
N ARG A 190 7.60 -8.18 19.67
CA ARG A 190 7.39 -9.23 20.66
C ARG A 190 7.96 -10.56 20.16
N ASN A 191 8.63 -11.31 21.03
CA ASN A 191 9.27 -12.59 20.70
C ASN A 191 8.63 -13.79 21.44
N ASP A 192 7.50 -13.59 22.10
CA ASP A 192 6.72 -14.62 22.80
C ASP A 192 5.74 -15.38 21.88
N ARG A 193 5.82 -15.17 20.57
CA ARG A 193 4.96 -15.77 19.54
C ARG A 193 5.79 -16.14 18.31
N ASP A 194 5.39 -17.20 17.62
CA ASP A 194 6.08 -17.63 16.39
C ASP A 194 5.92 -16.57 15.28
N ALA A 195 7.03 -16.29 14.59
CA ALA A 195 7.05 -15.31 13.50
C ALA A 195 6.09 -15.68 12.35
N SER A 196 5.88 -16.97 12.11
CA SER A 196 5.00 -17.48 11.05
C SER A 196 3.54 -17.21 11.39
N ASP A 197 3.13 -17.46 12.64
CA ASP A 197 1.77 -17.14 13.11
C ASP A 197 1.50 -15.65 13.02
N LEU A 198 2.44 -14.82 13.50
CA LEU A 198 2.32 -13.36 13.42
C LEU A 198 2.22 -12.88 11.97
N ALA A 199 3.01 -13.44 11.05
CA ALA A 199 2.93 -13.10 9.63
C ALA A 199 1.58 -13.47 9.02
N ILE A 200 1.04 -14.64 9.34
CA ILE A 200 -0.28 -15.09 8.89
C ILE A 200 -1.38 -14.14 9.41
N TYR A 201 -1.38 -13.85 10.71
CA TYR A 201 -2.38 -12.96 11.32
C TYR A 201 -2.33 -11.53 10.77
N LEU A 202 -1.12 -10.98 10.57
CA LEU A 202 -0.94 -9.67 9.95
C LEU A 202 -1.55 -9.61 8.55
N LEU A 203 -1.29 -10.62 7.72
CA LEU A 203 -1.80 -10.67 6.36
C LEU A 203 -3.31 -10.91 6.32
N HIS A 204 -3.84 -11.81 7.15
CA HIS A 204 -5.29 -12.01 7.27
C HIS A 204 -6.01 -10.73 7.69
N ALA A 205 -5.48 -10.01 8.68
CA ALA A 205 -6.08 -8.76 9.11
C ALA A 205 -6.00 -7.69 8.02
N LEU A 206 -4.86 -7.57 7.31
CA LEU A 206 -4.72 -6.64 6.19
C LEU A 206 -5.70 -6.96 5.05
N PHE A 207 -5.80 -8.21 4.62
CA PHE A 207 -6.74 -8.63 3.57
C PHE A 207 -8.20 -8.49 4.01
N GLY A 208 -8.51 -8.78 5.27
CA GLY A 208 -9.82 -8.52 5.85
C GLY A 208 -10.19 -7.04 5.80
N LEU A 209 -9.27 -6.16 6.19
CA LEU A 209 -9.47 -4.70 6.09
C LEU A 209 -9.69 -4.24 4.65
N GLN A 210 -8.94 -4.80 3.69
CA GLN A 210 -9.13 -4.52 2.26
C GLN A 210 -10.52 -4.92 1.75
N LEU A 211 -10.97 -6.11 2.15
CA LEU A 211 -12.30 -6.59 1.79
C LEU A 211 -13.40 -5.73 2.40
N ILE A 212 -13.31 -5.39 3.70
CA ILE A 212 -14.30 -4.53 4.37
C ILE A 212 -14.29 -3.12 3.77
N ALA A 213 -13.12 -2.56 3.43
CA ALA A 213 -13.01 -1.28 2.75
C ALA A 213 -13.78 -1.28 1.43
N TRP A 214 -13.57 -2.34 0.63
CA TRP A 214 -14.27 -2.54 -0.63
C TRP A 214 -15.79 -2.67 -0.45
N VAL A 215 -16.26 -3.47 0.52
CA VAL A 215 -17.69 -3.64 0.85
C VAL A 215 -18.34 -2.31 1.23
N HIS A 216 -17.68 -1.50 2.06
CA HIS A 216 -18.17 -0.18 2.45
C HIS A 216 -18.02 0.87 1.34
N GLY A 217 -17.37 0.52 0.23
CA GLY A 217 -17.12 1.43 -0.88
C GLY A 217 -16.17 2.57 -0.53
N VAL A 218 -15.34 2.40 0.51
CA VAL A 218 -14.30 3.34 0.92
C VAL A 218 -12.94 2.88 0.39
N GLY A 219 -12.08 3.84 0.05
CA GLY A 219 -10.68 3.52 -0.24
C GLY A 219 -9.97 3.07 1.04
N LEU A 220 -8.94 2.23 0.92
CA LEU A 220 -8.07 1.94 2.08
C LEU A 220 -7.42 3.22 2.66
N ASN A 221 -7.37 4.31 1.90
CA ASN A 221 -6.84 5.62 2.31
C ASN A 221 -7.75 6.35 3.31
N SER A 222 -8.87 5.76 3.75
CA SER A 222 -9.69 6.37 4.80
C SER A 222 -8.88 6.47 6.10
N PRO A 223 -8.90 7.62 6.82
CA PRO A 223 -8.19 7.78 8.07
C PRO A 223 -8.51 6.68 9.10
N GLU A 224 -9.75 6.20 9.10
CA GLU A 224 -10.23 5.15 9.99
C GLU A 224 -9.59 3.79 9.67
N LEU A 225 -9.50 3.43 8.39
CA LEU A 225 -8.89 2.17 7.96
C LEU A 225 -7.37 2.18 8.11
N GLU A 226 -6.72 3.31 7.83
CA GLU A 226 -5.29 3.46 8.10
C GLU A 226 -5.00 3.31 9.60
N SER A 227 -5.79 3.99 10.44
CA SER A 227 -5.69 3.89 11.91
C SER A 227 -5.93 2.46 12.39
N ASN A 228 -6.90 1.75 11.81
CA ASN A 228 -7.19 0.36 12.16
C ASN A 228 -6.04 -0.59 11.75
N ALA A 229 -5.48 -0.42 10.55
CA ALA A 229 -4.32 -1.19 10.10
C ALA A 229 -3.11 -1.00 11.02
N ARG A 230 -2.80 0.25 11.40
CA ARG A 230 -1.72 0.57 12.36
C ARG A 230 -1.99 -0.03 13.74
N SER A 231 -3.22 0.12 14.25
CA SER A 231 -3.60 -0.43 15.55
C SER A 231 -3.48 -1.95 15.59
N THR A 232 -3.92 -2.62 14.52
CA THR A 232 -3.79 -4.06 14.35
C THR A 232 -2.32 -4.49 14.34
N PHE A 233 -1.48 -3.75 13.62
CA PHE A 233 -0.04 -4.00 13.58
C PHE A 233 0.60 -3.90 14.97
N ASP A 234 0.30 -2.84 15.72
CA ASP A 234 0.83 -2.66 17.07
C ASP A 234 0.29 -3.70 18.05
N LEU A 235 -0.99 -4.09 17.95
CA LEU A 235 -1.57 -5.15 18.79
C LEU A 235 -0.90 -6.51 18.56
N LEU A 236 -0.59 -6.83 17.30
CA LEU A 236 0.01 -8.10 16.93
C LEU A 236 1.50 -8.14 17.23
N LEU A 237 2.24 -7.05 17.03
CA LEU A 237 3.71 -7.04 17.11
C LEU A 237 4.29 -6.41 18.37
N CYS A 238 3.53 -5.61 19.11
CA CYS A 238 3.99 -5.05 20.38
C CYS A 238 3.39 -5.83 21.56
N PRO A 239 4.15 -6.11 22.63
CA PRO A 239 3.58 -6.72 23.82
C PRO A 239 2.63 -5.71 24.51
N PRO A 240 1.58 -6.19 25.21
CA PRO A 240 0.58 -5.31 25.85
C PRO A 240 1.17 -4.29 26.84
N SER A 241 2.31 -4.61 27.45
CA SER A 241 3.05 -3.75 28.37
C SER A 241 3.62 -2.49 27.68
N SER A 242 4.04 -2.59 26.41
CA SER A 242 4.59 -1.47 25.64
C SER A 242 3.51 -0.50 25.15
N ILE A 243 2.29 -0.99 24.89
CA ILE A 243 1.13 -0.16 24.47
C ILE A 243 0.70 0.80 25.59
N ASN A 244 0.80 0.35 26.86
CA ASN A 244 0.48 1.16 28.02
C ASN A 244 1.53 2.25 28.33
N GLN A 245 2.81 2.03 27.99
CA GLN A 245 3.84 3.07 28.12
C GLN A 245 3.68 4.17 27.07
N ALA A 246 3.39 3.83 25.80
CA ALA A 246 3.13 4.82 24.75
C ALA A 246 1.90 5.68 25.06
N ARG A 247 0.83 5.09 25.61
CA ARG A 247 -0.36 5.82 26.09
C ARG A 247 -0.10 6.68 27.33
N LYS A 248 0.83 6.30 28.20
CA LYS A 248 1.28 7.12 29.35
C LYS A 248 2.10 8.33 28.90
N VAL A 249 2.98 8.16 27.91
CA VAL A 249 3.79 9.26 27.34
C VAL A 249 2.91 10.27 26.60
N ALA A 250 1.90 9.81 25.84
CA ALA A 250 0.93 10.69 25.18
C ALA A 250 -0.05 11.41 26.14
N ARG A 251 -0.12 10.99 27.41
CA ARG A 251 -0.99 11.58 28.45
C ARG A 251 -0.22 12.40 29.50
N SER A 252 1.09 12.63 29.33
CA SER A 252 1.83 13.48 30.26
C SER A 252 1.37 14.93 30.10
N PRO A 253 0.82 15.60 31.13
CA PRO A 253 0.32 16.95 30.98
C PRO A 253 1.45 17.94 30.75
N ILE A 254 1.18 18.92 29.89
CA ILE A 254 1.90 20.19 29.78
C ILE A 254 2.30 20.66 31.18
N ALA A 255 3.60 20.85 31.37
CA ALA A 255 4.19 21.34 32.60
C ALA A 255 3.47 22.61 33.08
N SER A 256 3.15 22.59 34.37
CA SER A 256 2.60 23.67 35.19
C SER A 256 3.07 25.07 34.76
N SER A 257 2.21 25.82 34.08
CA SER A 257 2.34 27.27 34.05
C SER A 257 1.80 27.83 35.37
N LYS A 258 2.71 28.42 36.15
CA LYS A 258 2.39 29.16 37.37
C LYS A 258 1.39 30.27 37.02
N ARG A 259 0.18 30.20 37.59
CA ARG A 259 -0.76 31.32 37.62
C ARG A 259 -0.19 32.43 38.53
N PRO A 260 -0.06 33.69 38.10
CA PRO A 260 0.32 34.76 39.02
C PRO A 260 -0.85 35.09 39.94
N GLN A 261 -0.59 35.10 41.25
CA GLN A 261 -1.52 35.63 42.25
C GLN A 261 -1.59 37.17 42.10
N SER A 262 -2.73 37.68 41.65
CA SER A 262 -3.00 39.12 41.69
C SER A 262 -3.39 39.53 43.12
N ALA A 263 -2.59 40.43 43.68
CA ALA A 263 -2.77 41.06 44.97
C ALA A 263 -4.13 41.78 45.09
N HIS A 264 -4.88 41.48 46.15
CA HIS A 264 -6.00 42.31 46.60
C HIS A 264 -5.53 43.17 47.78
N THR A 265 -5.34 44.44 47.47
CA THR A 265 -4.92 45.50 48.38
C THR A 265 -6.03 45.79 49.39
N LYS A 266 -5.69 45.71 50.69
CA LYS A 266 -6.52 46.20 51.80
C LYS A 266 -6.79 47.70 51.64
N ARG A 267 -8.04 48.15 51.82
CA ARG A 267 -8.30 49.46 52.42
C ARG A 267 -9.54 49.43 53.33
N LYS A 268 -9.26 49.65 54.62
CA LYS A 268 -10.18 49.86 55.75
C LYS A 268 -11.07 51.10 55.56
N ARG A 269 -12.31 51.04 56.07
CA ARG A 269 -12.99 52.03 56.97
C ARG A 269 -14.40 51.49 57.32
N ARG A 270 -14.61 50.94 58.53
CA ARG A 270 -15.18 51.56 59.76
C ARG A 270 -16.60 52.15 59.64
N SER A 271 -17.55 51.38 60.18
CA SER A 271 -18.65 51.70 61.11
C SER A 271 -19.71 52.77 60.80
N ARG A 272 -20.99 52.37 60.81
CA ARG A 272 -22.07 52.73 61.76
C ARG A 272 -23.38 52.08 61.26
N GLY A 273 -24.11 51.32 62.09
CA GLY A 273 -25.38 51.74 62.73
C GLY A 273 -26.52 51.62 61.71
N GLY A 274 -27.57 50.81 61.85
CA GLY A 274 -28.50 50.64 62.96
C GLY A 274 -29.85 50.22 62.33
N SER A 275 -30.76 49.74 63.16
CA SER A 275 -32.02 49.07 62.86
C SER A 275 -33.05 49.79 61.97
N HIS A 276 -33.98 48.95 61.47
CA HIS A 276 -35.23 49.17 60.73
C HIS A 276 -35.14 49.21 59.21
#